data_AF-A0A6P2NU81-F1
#
_entry.id   AF-A0A6P2NU81-F1
#
_cell.length_a   1.000
_cell.length_b   1.000
_cell.length_c   1.000
_cell.angle_alpha   90.00
_cell.angle_beta   90.00
_cell.angle_gamma   90.00
#
_symmetry.space_group_name_H-M   'P 1'
#
loop_
_entity.id
_entity.type
_entity.pdbx_description
1 polymer ?
#
loop_
_entity_poly.entity_id
_entity_poly.type
_entity_poly.pdbx_seq_one_letter_code
_entity_poly.pdbx_strand_id
1 'polypeptide(L)' 'MVFAQVERIHINEDFVTREGKLDIPRIRPLARLGYYDYTSVTEVFEMRIPNASEEEANGLEGAAG' A
#
# COMPACT_ATOMS: atom_id res chain seq x y z
N MET A 1 -12.52 -1.51 -19.74
CA MET A 1 -11.53 -0.54 -19.23
C MET A 1 -12.29 0.67 -18.73
N VAL A 2 -12.06 1.09 -17.48
CA VAL A 2 -12.76 2.21 -16.83
C VAL A 2 -11.71 3.14 -16.24
N PHE A 3 -11.91 4.45 -16.37
CA PHE A 3 -11.04 5.49 -15.79
C PHE A 3 -11.88 6.41 -14.92
N ALA A 4 -11.33 6.83 -13.79
CA ALA A 4 -11.96 7.75 -12.85
C ALA A 4 -10.90 8.57 -12.09
N GLN A 5 -11.29 9.75 -11.62
CA GLN A 5 -10.49 10.59 -10.72
C GLN A 5 -10.86 10.28 -9.26
N VAL A 6 -9.86 10.11 -8.40
CA VAL A 6 -10.06 9.92 -6.96
C VAL A 6 -10.14 11.30 -6.29
N GLU A 7 -11.35 11.75 -5.95
CA GLU A 7 -11.56 13.05 -5.31
C GLU A 7 -11.28 13.05 -3.80
N ARG A 8 -11.50 11.91 -3.12
CA ARG A 8 -11.36 11.79 -1.67
C ARG A 8 -11.10 10.35 -1.27
N ILE A 9 -10.31 10.17 -0.21
CA ILE A 9 -10.07 8.90 0.47
C ILE A 9 -10.55 9.06 1.91
N HIS A 10 -11.32 8.08 2.40
CA HIS A 10 -11.70 7.99 3.81
C HIS A 10 -10.87 6.88 4.45
N ILE A 11 -10.08 7.23 5.46
CA ILE A 11 -9.19 6.32 6.16
C ILE A 11 -9.62 6.32 7.63
N ASN A 12 -9.61 5.14 8.26
CA ASN A 12 -9.66 5.09 9.72
C ASN A 12 -8.23 5.34 10.24
N GLU A 13 -8.04 6.47 10.90
CA GLU A 13 -6.77 6.95 11.45
C GLU A 13 -6.09 5.94 12.38
N ASP A 14 -6.85 5.02 13.00
CA ASP A 14 -6.29 3.96 13.85
C ASP A 14 -5.34 3.00 13.09
N PHE A 15 -5.42 2.99 11.76
CA PHE A 15 -4.58 2.19 10.87
C PHE A 15 -3.48 3.00 10.16
N VAL A 16 -3.24 4.25 10.56
CA VAL A 16 -2.13 5.05 10.06
C VAL A 16 -0.97 4.95 11.05
N THR A 17 0.22 4.58 10.56
CA THR A 17 1.44 4.50 11.36
C THR A 17 1.96 5.90 11.69
N ARG A 18 2.91 6.01 12.62
CA ARG A 18 3.50 7.30 13.00
C ARG A 18 4.24 8.00 11.86
N GLU A 19 4.66 7.22 10.86
CA GLU A 19 5.35 7.65 9.65
C GLU A 19 4.38 8.06 8.54
N GLY A 20 3.07 8.09 8.83
CA GLY A 20 2.03 8.47 7.86
C GLY A 20 1.67 7.36 6.86
N LYS A 21 2.15 6.13 7.07
CA LYS A 21 1.86 4.97 6.19
C LYS A 21 0.65 4.20 6.68
N LEU A 22 0.04 3.40 5.82
CA LEU A 22 -1.02 2.48 6.25
C LEU A 22 -0.43 1.22 6.89
N ASP A 23 -0.96 0.83 8.04
CA ASP A 23 -0.65 -0.42 8.73
C ASP A 23 -1.37 -1.59 8.05
N ILE A 24 -0.78 -2.07 6.94
CA ILE A 24 -1.35 -3.12 6.10
C ILE A 24 -1.65 -4.42 6.88
N PRO A 25 -0.74 -4.94 7.74
CA PRO A 25 -1.03 -6.14 8.54
C PRO A 25 -2.24 -5.97 9.47
N ARG A 26 -2.47 -4.79 10.07
CA ARG A 26 -3.67 -4.54 10.89
C ARG A 26 -4.94 -4.37 10.04
N ILE A 27 -4.84 -3.78 8.85
CA ILE A 27 -5.97 -3.64 7.91
C ILE A 27 -6.45 -4.99 7.38
N ARG A 28 -5.54 -5.96 7.22
CA ARG A 28 -5.81 -7.31 6.69
C ARG A 28 -6.56 -7.32 5.34
N PRO A 29 -6.12 -6.54 4.32
CA PRO A 29 -6.80 -6.51 3.04
C PRO A 29 -6.84 -7.89 2.40
N LEU A 30 -7.94 -8.18 1.70
CA LEU A 30 -8.10 -9.41 0.95
C LEU A 30 -7.59 -9.22 -0.47
N ALA A 31 -6.81 -10.18 -0.96
CA ALA A 31 -6.38 -10.23 -2.35
C ALA A 31 -6.96 -11.46 -3.04
N ARG A 32 -7.25 -11.32 -4.33
CA ARG A 32 -7.79 -12.38 -5.18
C ARG A 32 -6.64 -13.20 -5.78
N LEU A 33 -6.69 -14.52 -5.64
CA LEU A 33 -5.65 -15.41 -6.21
C LEU A 33 -6.08 -16.10 -7.53
N GLY A 34 -7.38 -16.16 -7.78
CA GLY A 34 -7.99 -16.97 -8.86
C GLY A 34 -9.23 -17.70 -8.32
N TYR A 35 -9.97 -18.40 -9.18
CA TYR A 35 -11.03 -19.38 -8.85
C TYR A 35 -11.58 -19.43 -7.40
N TYR A 36 -12.44 -18.60 -6.85
CA TYR A 36 -12.85 -18.74 -5.42
C TYR A 36 -11.74 -18.71 -4.33
N ASP A 37 -10.44 -18.77 -4.66
CA ASP A 37 -9.33 -18.59 -3.73
C ASP A 37 -9.07 -17.11 -3.40
N TYR A 38 -8.82 -16.85 -2.13
CA TYR A 38 -8.48 -15.54 -1.58
C TYR A 38 -7.36 -15.68 -0.56
N THR A 39 -6.62 -14.61 -0.35
CA THR A 39 -5.66 -14.48 0.75
C THR A 39 -5.92 -13.22 1.54
N SER A 40 -5.42 -13.18 2.78
CA SER A 40 -5.39 -12.01 3.65
C SER A 40 -3.93 -11.62 3.84
N VAL A 41 -3.61 -10.33 3.72
CA VAL A 41 -2.25 -9.87 3.99
C VAL A 41 -2.02 -9.85 5.50
N THR A 42 -1.12 -10.72 5.98
CA THR A 42 -0.76 -10.84 7.39
C THR A 42 0.65 -10.33 7.71
N GLU A 43 1.47 -10.09 6.69
CA GLU A 43 2.85 -9.64 6.83
C GLU A 43 3.25 -8.76 5.65
N VAL A 44 4.25 -7.90 5.88
CA VAL A 44 4.85 -7.02 4.87
C VAL A 44 6.36 -7.04 5.01
N PHE A 45 7.06 -6.87 3.89
CA PHE A 45 8.51 -6.66 3.85
C PHE A 45 8.83 -5.55 2.84
N GLU A 46 9.92 -4.83 3.07
CA GLU A 46 10.38 -3.79 2.16
C GLU A 46 11.30 -4.39 1.10
N MET A 47 11.04 -4.08 -0.18
CA MET A 47 11.91 -4.45 -1.29
C MET A 47 12.32 -3.17 -2.01
N ARG A 48 13.58 -2.76 -1.82
CA ARG A 48 14.16 -1.66 -2.57
C ARG A 48 14.59 -2.13 -3.94
N ILE A 49 14.32 -1.33 -4.96
CA ILE A 49 14.78 -1.59 -6.32
C ILE A 49 16.32 -1.50 -6.32
N PRO A 50 17.03 -2.57 -6.73
CA PRO A 50 18.49 -2.52 -6.83
C PRO A 50 18.93 -1.44 -7.82
N ASN A 51 19.92 -0.62 -7.43
CA ASN A 51 20.49 0.46 -8.24
C ASN A 51 19.50 1.57 -8.66
N ALA A 52 18.35 1.71 -8.01
CA ALA A 52 17.49 2.86 -8.23
C ALA A 52 18.22 4.15 -7.82
N SER A 53 18.11 5.16 -8.67
CA SER A 53 18.44 6.54 -8.32
C SER A 53 17.55 7.03 -7.16
N GLU A 54 17.98 8.09 -6.48
CA GLU A 54 17.19 8.69 -5.41
C GLU A 54 15.79 9.11 -5.92
N GLU A 55 15.70 9.67 -7.13
CA GLU A 55 14.43 10.05 -7.75
C GLU A 55 13.50 8.85 -7.97
N GLU A 56 14.03 7.72 -8.44
CA GLU A 56 13.25 6.49 -8.66
C GLU A 56 12.80 5.85 -7.34
N ALA A 57 13.60 5.97 -6.29
CA ALA A 57 13.27 5.44 -4.97
C ALA A 57 12.18 6.26 -4.26
N ASN A 58 12.23 7.59 -4.38
CA ASN A 58 11.29 8.47 -3.68
C ASN A 58 9.83 8.27 -4.13
N GLY A 59 9.60 7.91 -5.39
CA GLY A 59 8.26 7.61 -5.89
C GLY A 59 7.56 6.40 -5.22
N LEU A 60 8.32 5.57 -4.48
CA LEU A 60 7.84 4.34 -3.86
C LEU A 60 7.84 4.39 -2.33
N GLU A 61 8.33 5.48 -1.74
CA GLU A 61 8.58 5.56 -0.30
C GLU A 61 7.32 5.82 0.53
N GLY A 62 6.23 6.25 -0.13
CA GLY A 62 4.95 6.53 0.51
C GLY A 62 4.99 7.73 1.45
N ALA A 63 5.85 8.72 1.18
CA ALA A 63 5.88 9.97 1.94
C ALA A 63 4.57 10.75 1.74
N ALA A 64 3.92 11.10 2.84
CA ALA A 64 3.03 12.25 2.85
C ALA A 64 3.94 13.49 2.79
N GLY A 65 3.78 14.30 1.74
CA GLY A 65 4.59 15.51 1.53
C GLY A 65 4.56 16.48 2.71
#